data_AF-A0A2N7TXD5-F1
#
_entry.id   AF-A0A2N7TXD5-F1
#
_cell.length_a   1.000
_cell.length_b   1.000
_cell.length_c   1.000
_cell.angle_alpha   90.00
_cell.angle_beta   90.00
_cell.angle_gamma   90.00
#
_symmetry.space_group_name_H-M   'P 1'
#
loop_
_entity.id
_entity.type
_entity.pdbx_description
1 polymer ?
#
loop_
_entity_poly.entity_id
_entity_poly.type
_entity_poly.pdbx_seq_one_letter_code
_entity_poly.pdbx_strand_id
1 'polypeptide(L)' 'MLSHGYGLGIGVVPRGAIRQYVGGLRVKVLSIRDDWARRKLRIYVKDIDRLSMAAKLFVDHLIEMSAQQESLGV' A
#
# COMPACT_ATOMS: atom_id res chain seq x y z
N MET A 1 -9.21 32.36 -17.95
CA MET A 1 -9.42 30.91 -18.17
C MET A 1 -8.25 30.19 -17.49
N LEU A 2 -8.34 30.02 -16.16
CA LEU A 2 -7.22 29.58 -15.33
C LEU A 2 -7.16 28.05 -15.28
N SER A 3 -6.05 27.45 -15.70
CA SER A 3 -5.62 26.17 -15.16
C SER A 3 -4.23 26.34 -14.57
N HIS A 4 -4.24 26.40 -13.24
CA HIS A 4 -3.10 26.34 -12.35
C HIS A 4 -2.35 25.01 -12.57
N GLY A 5 -1.03 24.97 -12.36
CA GLY A 5 -0.09 23.90 -12.78
C GLY A 5 -0.29 22.47 -12.23
N TYR A 6 -1.49 21.92 -12.30
CA TYR A 6 -1.80 20.53 -12.01
C TYR A 6 -1.53 19.70 -13.28
N GLY A 7 -0.46 18.90 -13.27
CA GLY A 7 -0.07 18.05 -14.41
C GLY A 7 1.44 17.99 -14.70
N LEU A 8 2.27 18.67 -13.91
CA LEU A 8 3.72 18.80 -14.18
C LEU A 8 4.59 17.64 -13.65
N GLY A 9 4.01 16.53 -13.18
CA GLY A 9 4.80 15.49 -12.51
C GLY A 9 4.24 14.07 -12.60
N ILE A 10 5.11 13.10 -12.34
CA ILE A 10 4.80 11.67 -12.26
C ILE A 10 4.90 11.24 -10.80
N GLY A 11 3.83 10.67 -10.26
CA GLY A 11 3.83 10.04 -8.94
C GLY A 11 4.18 8.55 -9.04
N VAL A 12 5.13 8.10 -8.21
CA VAL A 12 5.42 6.66 -8.03
C VAL A 12 4.88 6.24 -6.67
N VAL A 13 3.88 5.36 -6.68
CA VAL A 13 3.19 4.93 -5.47
C VAL A 13 2.93 3.42 -5.50
N PRO A 14 2.83 2.75 -4.34
CA PRO A 14 2.37 1.37 -4.28
C PRO A 14 0.97 1.23 -4.90
N ARG A 15 0.72 0.14 -5.64
CA ARG A 15 -0.60 -0.14 -6.24
C ARG A 15 -1.74 -0.04 -5.23
N GLY A 16 -1.55 -0.57 -4.02
CA GLY A 16 -2.54 -0.53 -2.96
C GLY A 16 -2.89 0.88 -2.50
N ALA A 17 -1.94 1.82 -2.55
CA ALA A 17 -2.14 3.20 -2.11
C ALA A 17 -3.02 4.01 -3.08
N ILE A 18 -2.95 3.71 -4.38
CA ILE A 18 -3.72 4.46 -5.39
C ILE A 18 -5.03 3.79 -5.79
N ARG A 19 -5.19 2.47 -5.55
CA ARG A 19 -6.30 1.64 -6.06
C ARG A 19 -7.69 2.25 -5.86
N GLN A 20 -7.94 2.88 -4.70
CA GLN A 20 -9.23 3.49 -4.36
C GLN A 20 -9.47 4.87 -5.01
N TYR A 21 -8.42 5.54 -5.50
CA TYR A 21 -8.49 6.90 -6.03
C TYR A 21 -8.44 6.96 -7.56
N VAL A 22 -7.93 5.92 -8.24
CA VAL A 22 -7.71 5.94 -9.71
C VAL A 22 -8.99 6.29 -10.48
N GLY A 23 -10.14 5.78 -10.06
CA GLY A 23 -11.42 6.02 -10.77
C GLY A 23 -11.85 7.49 -10.84
N GLY A 24 -11.40 8.33 -9.90
CA GLY A 24 -11.72 9.75 -9.86
C GLY A 24 -10.65 10.69 -10.43
N LEU A 25 -9.48 10.15 -10.79
CA LEU A 25 -8.33 10.95 -11.22
C LEU A 25 -8.19 10.90 -12.75
N ARG A 26 -7.90 12.05 -13.37
CA ARG A 26 -7.49 12.12 -14.79
C ARG A 26 -6.01 11.76 -14.95
N VAL A 27 -5.65 10.53 -14.57
CA VAL A 27 -4.27 10.03 -14.64
C VAL A 27 -4.21 8.66 -15.33
N LYS A 28 -3.10 8.39 -16.02
CA LYS A 28 -2.80 7.06 -16.55
C LYS A 28 -1.92 6.31 -15.55
N VAL A 29 -2.32 5.10 -15.17
CA VAL A 29 -1.54 4.25 -14.27
C VAL A 29 -0.70 3.29 -15.10
N LEU A 30 0.61 3.28 -14.85
CA LEU A 30 1.57 2.34 -15.43
C LEU A 30 2.15 1.47 -14.32
N SER A 31 2.20 0.16 -14.55
CA SER A 31 2.82 -0.78 -13.60
C SER A 31 4.33 -0.85 -13.84
N ILE A 32 5.12 -0.62 -12.80
CA ILE A 32 6.56 -0.84 -12.81
C ILE A 32 6.80 -2.29 -12.40
N ARG A 33 7.51 -3.06 -13.24
CA ARG A 33 7.68 -4.52 -13.07
C ARG A 33 9.10 -4.92 -12.67
N ASP A 34 10.02 -3.98 -12.67
CA ASP A 34 11.40 -4.20 -12.26
C ASP A 34 11.50 -4.54 -10.77
N ASP A 35 12.50 -5.34 -10.40
CA ASP A 35 12.66 -5.83 -9.02
C ASP A 35 12.80 -4.71 -7.98
N TRP A 36 13.43 -3.59 -8.37
CA TRP A 36 13.58 -2.41 -7.50
C TRP A 36 12.24 -1.81 -7.05
N ALA A 37 11.15 -2.06 -7.80
CA ALA A 37 9.83 -1.56 -7.49
C ALA A 37 9.07 -2.44 -6.49
N ARG A 38 9.50 -3.68 -6.25
CA ARG A 38 8.90 -4.57 -5.25
C ARG A 38 9.32 -4.11 -3.85
N ARG A 39 8.35 -3.69 -3.03
CA ARG A 39 8.58 -3.27 -1.64
C ARG A 39 7.76 -4.13 -0.69
N LYS A 40 8.37 -4.57 0.40
CA LYS A 40 7.67 -5.22 1.52
C LYS A 40 7.23 -4.17 2.53
N LEU A 41 5.92 -4.09 2.79
CA LEU A 41 5.40 -3.31 3.91
C LEU A 41 5.66 -4.09 5.20
N ARG A 42 6.32 -3.46 6.18
CA ARG A 42 6.65 -4.10 7.45
C ARG A 42 6.05 -3.30 8.60
N ILE A 43 5.49 -4.01 9.57
CA ILE A 43 4.96 -3.45 10.81
C ILE A 43 5.85 -3.94 11.94
N TYR A 44 6.29 -3.04 12.81
CA TYR A 44 7.19 -3.34 13.91
C TYR A 44 6.50 -3.10 15.24
N VAL A 45 6.61 -4.07 16.15
CA VAL A 45 6.17 -3.97 17.53
C VAL A 45 7.38 -4.27 18.41
N LYS A 46 7.61 -3.42 19.41
CA LYS A 46 8.75 -3.59 20.32
C LYS A 46 8.66 -4.89 21.14
N ASP A 47 7.46 -5.17 21.64
CA ASP A 47 7.14 -6.32 22.48
C ASP A 47 5.66 -6.67 22.25
N ILE A 48 5.41 -7.86 21.69
CA ILE A 48 4.05 -8.29 21.32
C ILE A 48 3.20 -8.55 22.57
N ASP A 49 3.81 -8.98 23.68
CA ASP A 49 3.08 -9.36 24.89
C ASP A 49 2.54 -8.13 25.63
N ARG A 50 3.22 -6.99 25.46
CA ARG A 50 2.83 -5.68 26.01
C ARG A 50 1.71 -4.97 25.23
N LEU A 51 1.27 -5.52 24.10
CA LEU A 51 0.15 -4.94 23.36
C LEU A 51 -1.16 -5.07 24.15
N SER A 52 -2.07 -4.11 23.96
CA SER A 52 -3.45 -4.25 24.39
C SER A 52 -4.12 -5.40 23.63
N MET A 53 -5.21 -5.96 24.19
CA MET A 53 -5.96 -7.02 23.53
C MET A 53 -6.39 -6.64 22.11
N ALA A 54 -6.90 -5.42 21.93
CA ALA A 54 -7.31 -4.92 20.62
C ALA A 54 -6.14 -4.85 19.62
N ALA A 55 -4.95 -4.45 20.08
CA ALA A 55 -3.76 -4.41 19.22
C ALA A 55 -3.24 -5.80 18.87
N LYS A 56 -3.32 -6.78 19.78
CA LYS A 56 -3.00 -8.20 19.48
C LYS A 56 -3.91 -8.76 18.40
N LEU A 57 -5.24 -8.59 18.55
CA LEU A 57 -6.22 -8.99 17.55
C LEU A 57 -5.95 -8.35 16.18
N PHE A 58 -5.54 -7.09 16.16
CA PHE A 58 -5.17 -6.43 14.91
C PHE A 58 -3.91 -7.03 14.27
N VAL A 59 -2.88 -7.35 15.06
CA VAL A 59 -1.67 -8.02 14.56
C VAL A 59 -2.00 -9.39 14.00
N ASP A 60 -2.81 -10.19 14.71
CA ASP A 60 -3.23 -11.52 14.25
C ASP A 60 -3.96 -11.42 12.90
N HIS A 61 -4.88 -10.47 12.78
CA HIS A 61 -5.57 -10.21 11.51
C HIS A 61 -4.61 -9.81 10.39
N LEU A 62 -3.62 -8.95 10.66
CA LEU A 62 -2.63 -8.54 9.68
C LEU A 62 -1.75 -9.71 9.21
N ILE A 63 -1.41 -10.64 10.11
CA ILE A 63 -0.62 -11.84 9.78
C ILE A 63 -1.43 -12.74 8.84
N GLU A 64 -2.70 -13.00 9.14
CA GLU A 64 -3.59 -13.79 8.28
C GLU A 64 -3.73 -13.15 6.88
N MET A 65 -3.98 -11.84 6.83
CA MET A 65 -4.12 -11.11 5.56
C MET A 65 -2.81 -11.11 4.75
N SER A 66 -1.66 -11.03 5.41
CA SER A 66 -0.35 -11.08 4.74
C SER A 66 -0.11 -12.44 4.09
N ALA A 67 -0.43 -13.54 4.78
CA ALA A 67 -0.27 -14.90 4.24
C ALA A 67 -1.17 -15.15 3.02
N GLN A 68 -2.40 -14.61 3.04
CA GLN A 68 -3.30 -14.67 1.89
C GLN A 68 -2.79 -13.85 0.70
N GLN A 69 -2.14 -12.72 0.94
CA GLN A 69 -1.59 -11.90 -0.15
C GLN A 69 -0.39 -12.59 -0.82
N GLU A 70 0.43 -13.33 -0.07
CA GLU A 70 1.59 -14.07 -0.59
C GLU A 70 1.18 -15.28 -1.45
N SER A 71 0.07 -15.96 -1.12
CA SER A 71 -0.44 -17.09 -1.90
C SER A 71 -1.07 -16.68 -3.24
N LEU A 72 -1.54 -15.44 -3.35
CA LEU A 72 -2.10 -14.86 -4.56
C LEU A 72 -1.03 -14.34 -5.54
N GLY A 73 0.26 -14.52 -5.24
CA GLY A 73 1.36 -14.18 -6.13
C GLY A 73 1.55 -12.67 -6.36
N VAL A 74 1.08 -11.83 -5.44
CA VAL A 74 1.26 -10.37 -5.46
C VAL A 74 2.42 -9.97 -4.54
#